data_AF-A0A941FL18-F1
#
_entry.id   AF-A0A941FL18-F1
#
_cell.length_a   1.000
_cell.length_b   1.000
_cell.length_c   1.000
_cell.angle_alpha   90.00
_cell.angle_beta   90.00
_cell.angle_gamma   90.00
#
_symmetry.space_group_name_H-M   'P 1'
#
loop_
_entity.id
_entity.type
_entity.pdbx_description
1 polymer ?
#
loop_
_entity_poly.entity_id
_entity_poly.type
_entity_poly.pdbx_seq_one_letter_code
_entity_poly.pdbx_strand_id
1 'polypeptide(L)'
;MPLKFLGPYGGYESDAIVAIEYAKAKGVKILNNSWGGGENSQALKDAIKNSGTLFIAAAGNFAENSDTSPMYPAAYDLPNILSVASINNTGNLSGFSNYGAKSVDVAAPGESILSTTPSGRRLFYGL
;
A
#
# COMPACT_ATOMS: atom_id res chain seq x y z
N MET A 1 -7.18 -13.99 -0.16
CA MET A 1 -8.60 -13.60 -0.23
C MET A 1 -8.67 -12.23 -0.90
N PRO A 2 -9.34 -12.06 -2.05
CA PRO A 2 -9.46 -10.76 -2.72
C PRO A 2 -10.58 -9.91 -2.09
N LEU A 3 -10.31 -8.63 -1.87
CA LEU A 3 -11.27 -7.65 -1.35
C LEU A 3 -11.31 -6.46 -2.32
N LYS A 4 -12.33 -6.44 -3.19
CA LYS A 4 -12.42 -5.44 -4.25
C LYS A 4 -13.14 -4.19 -3.74
N PHE A 5 -12.42 -3.08 -3.68
CA PHE A 5 -12.99 -1.75 -3.45
C PHE A 5 -12.58 -0.71 -4.53
N LEU A 6 -11.58 -1.04 -5.36
CA LEU A 6 -11.18 -0.22 -6.51
C LEU A 6 -11.86 -0.71 -7.80
N GLY A 7 -12.51 0.21 -8.49
CA GLY A 7 -13.02 0.08 -9.84
C GLY A 7 -12.05 0.62 -10.90
N PRO A 8 -12.48 0.70 -12.17
CA PRO A 8 -11.66 1.20 -13.27
C PRO A 8 -11.25 2.68 -13.14
N TYR A 9 -11.94 3.44 -12.28
CA TYR A 9 -11.71 4.87 -12.07
C TYR A 9 -11.25 5.19 -10.63
N GLY A 10 -10.76 4.19 -9.90
CA GLY A 10 -10.43 4.31 -8.48
C GLY A 10 -11.55 3.78 -7.57
N GLY A 11 -11.56 4.20 -6.31
CA GLY A 11 -12.53 3.78 -5.30
C GLY A 11 -12.51 4.71 -4.09
N TYR A 12 -13.40 4.46 -3.14
CA TYR A 12 -13.57 5.34 -1.97
C TYR A 12 -12.88 4.77 -0.73
N GLU A 13 -12.41 5.67 0.13
CA GLU A 13 -11.83 5.30 1.43
C GLU A 13 -12.83 4.53 2.30
N SER A 14 -14.12 4.90 2.25
CA SER A 14 -15.19 4.19 2.96
C SER A 14 -15.27 2.72 2.59
N ASP A 15 -15.07 2.40 1.30
CA ASP A 15 -15.10 1.01 0.83
C ASP A 15 -13.83 0.25 1.25
N ALA A 16 -12.69 0.95 1.35
CA ALA A 16 -11.46 0.38 1.92
C ALA A 16 -11.66 0.03 3.41
N ILE A 17 -12.30 0.91 4.19
CA ILE A 17 -12.64 0.64 5.60
C ILE A 17 -13.54 -0.58 5.73
N VAL A 18 -14.59 -0.69 4.90
CA VAL A 18 -15.47 -1.87 4.88
C VAL A 18 -14.69 -3.15 4.54
N ALA A 19 -13.75 -3.08 3.58
CA ALA A 19 -12.89 -4.20 3.25
C ALA A 19 -11.97 -4.62 4.41
N ILE A 20 -11.38 -3.66 5.14
CA ILE A 20 -10.53 -3.93 6.31
C ILE A 20 -11.33 -4.62 7.42
N GLU A 21 -12.52 -4.12 7.74
CA GLU A 21 -13.38 -4.75 8.76
C GLU A 21 -13.83 -6.15 8.33
N TYR A 22 -14.13 -6.36 7.04
CA TYR A 22 -14.41 -7.69 6.52
C TYR A 22 -13.21 -8.64 6.67
N ALA A 23 -11.99 -8.18 6.35
CA ALA A 23 -10.77 -8.97 6.51
C ALA A 23 -10.55 -9.40 7.96
N LYS A 24 -10.72 -8.46 8.89
CA LYS A 24 -10.67 -8.69 10.34
C LYS A 24 -11.71 -9.73 10.77
N ALA A 25 -12.97 -9.59 10.35
CA ALA A 25 -14.03 -10.53 10.66
C ALA A 25 -13.77 -11.95 10.10
N LYS A 26 -13.00 -12.06 9.02
CA LYS A 26 -12.52 -13.33 8.45
C LYS A 26 -11.21 -13.83 9.06
N GLY A 27 -10.66 -13.15 10.05
CA GLY A 27 -9.43 -13.54 10.73
C GLY A 27 -8.17 -13.46 9.86
N VAL A 28 -8.19 -12.66 8.79
CA VAL A 28 -7.02 -12.41 7.94
C VAL A 28 -5.88 -11.88 8.81
N LYS A 29 -4.65 -12.36 8.58
CA LYS A 29 -3.49 -11.96 9.38
C LYS A 29 -2.62 -10.90 8.70
N ILE A 30 -2.62 -10.87 7.37
CA ILE A 30 -1.81 -9.97 6.57
C ILE A 30 -2.68 -9.38 5.46
N LEU A 31 -2.65 -8.06 5.31
CA LEU A 31 -3.26 -7.32 4.22
C LEU A 31 -2.18 -6.68 3.36
N ASN A 32 -2.31 -6.80 2.04
CA ASN A 32 -1.45 -6.14 1.06
C ASN A 32 -2.23 -4.99 0.41
N ASN A 33 -1.72 -3.77 0.57
CA ASN A 33 -2.44 -2.54 0.23
C ASN A 33 -1.60 -1.69 -0.73
N SER A 34 -1.69 -2.02 -2.01
CA SER A 34 -1.02 -1.30 -3.10
C SER A 34 -1.89 -0.15 -3.62
N TRP A 35 -2.24 0.77 -2.71
CA TRP A 35 -3.08 1.94 -2.97
C TRP A 35 -2.79 3.03 -1.93
N GLY A 36 -3.14 4.27 -2.25
CA GLY A 36 -2.98 5.43 -1.38
C GLY A 36 -3.28 6.73 -2.13
N GLY A 37 -3.01 7.88 -1.51
CA GLY A 37 -3.16 9.20 -2.15
C GLY A 37 -4.33 10.03 -1.65
N GLY A 38 -4.81 9.75 -0.43
CA GLY A 38 -5.79 10.59 0.27
C GLY A 38 -5.15 11.43 1.38
N GLU A 39 -5.97 12.26 2.02
CA GLU A 39 -5.59 13.00 3.22
C GLU A 39 -5.54 12.09 4.46
N ASN A 40 -5.04 12.63 5.58
CA ASN A 40 -5.09 11.94 6.85
C ASN A 40 -6.55 11.74 7.30
N SER A 41 -6.96 10.48 7.47
CA SER A 41 -8.29 10.09 7.90
C SER A 41 -8.24 9.32 9.20
N GLN A 42 -8.85 9.90 10.24
CA GLN A 42 -8.98 9.24 11.54
C GLN A 42 -9.76 7.92 11.42
N ALA A 43 -10.80 7.87 10.58
CA ALA A 43 -11.61 6.68 10.38
C ALA A 43 -10.79 5.53 9.75
N LEU A 44 -10.00 5.82 8.72
CA LEU A 44 -9.12 4.83 8.12
C LEU A 44 -8.02 4.38 9.09
N LYS A 45 -7.40 5.33 9.80
CA LYS A 45 -6.38 5.04 10.81
C LYS A 45 -6.92 4.10 11.90
N ASP A 46 -8.13 4.35 12.40
CA ASP A 46 -8.76 3.52 13.44
C ASP A 46 -9.13 2.13 12.91
N ALA A 47 -9.61 2.02 11.67
CA ALA A 47 -9.89 0.73 11.04
C ALA A 47 -8.61 -0.12 10.92
N ILE A 48 -7.50 0.47 10.47
CA ILE A 48 -6.22 -0.24 10.35
C ILE A 48 -5.69 -0.64 11.73
N LYS A 49 -5.67 0.28 12.69
CA LYS A 49 -5.21 0.05 14.06
C LYS A 49 -5.97 -1.10 14.73
N ASN A 50 -7.29 -1.15 14.54
CA ASN A 50 -8.17 -2.14 15.16
C ASN A 50 -8.37 -3.41 14.32
N SER A 51 -7.69 -3.54 13.18
CA SER A 51 -7.84 -4.68 12.26
C SER A 51 -7.27 -5.98 12.83
N GLY A 52 -6.27 -5.90 13.72
CA GLY A 52 -5.52 -7.06 14.19
C GLY A 52 -4.69 -7.74 13.08
N THR A 53 -4.45 -7.04 11.97
CA THR A 53 -3.69 -7.52 10.82
C THR A 53 -2.35 -6.78 10.69
N LEU A 54 -1.33 -7.44 10.15
CA LEU A 54 -0.18 -6.76 9.56
C LEU A 54 -0.62 -6.11 8.25
N PHE A 55 -0.52 -4.80 8.18
CA PHE A 55 -1.00 -3.98 7.09
C PHE A 55 0.17 -3.50 6.24
N ILE A 56 0.50 -4.24 5.17
CA ILE A 56 1.57 -3.88 4.25
C ILE A 56 1.04 -2.81 3.31
N ALA A 57 1.69 -1.64 3.27
CA ALA A 57 1.26 -0.48 2.49
C ALA A 57 2.39 0.01 1.57
N ALA A 58 2.05 0.38 0.33
CA ALA A 58 3.02 0.97 -0.58
C ALA A 58 3.36 2.41 -0.17
N ALA A 59 4.65 2.76 -0.13
CA ALA A 59 5.12 4.09 0.26
C ALA A 59 4.65 5.21 -0.70
N GLY A 60 4.34 4.87 -1.95
CA GLY A 60 3.89 5.80 -3.00
C GLY A 60 4.84 5.84 -4.20
N ASN A 61 4.36 6.43 -5.30
CA ASN A 61 5.02 6.41 -6.61
C ASN A 61 5.22 7.82 -7.20
N PHE A 62 5.60 8.79 -6.38
CA PHE A 62 5.72 10.20 -6.76
C PHE A 62 7.17 10.73 -6.70
N ALA A 63 8.15 9.88 -6.38
CA ALA A 63 9.54 10.26 -6.14
C ALA A 63 9.69 11.30 -5.00
N GLU A 64 8.80 11.26 -4.00
CA GLU A 64 8.74 12.24 -2.92
C GLU A 64 9.22 11.68 -1.57
N ASN A 65 9.71 12.57 -0.72
CA ASN A 65 10.00 12.27 0.68
C ASN A 65 8.71 12.27 1.51
N SER A 66 8.28 11.08 1.94
CA SER A 66 7.09 10.85 2.76
C SER A 66 7.20 11.39 4.19
N ASP A 67 8.41 11.72 4.66
CA ASP A 67 8.58 12.42 5.95
C ASP A 67 8.12 13.89 5.86
N THR A 68 8.10 14.48 4.66
CA THR A 68 7.64 15.87 4.41
C THR A 68 6.34 15.95 3.63
N SER A 69 6.05 14.94 2.80
CA SER A 69 4.84 14.79 1.99
C SER A 69 4.18 13.43 2.27
N PRO A 70 3.45 13.29 3.39
CA PRO A 70 2.94 12.00 3.84
C PRO A 70 2.01 11.33 2.82
N MET A 71 2.20 10.03 2.60
CA MET A 71 1.34 9.19 1.76
C MET A 71 0.51 8.23 2.62
N TYR A 72 -0.81 8.45 2.70
CA TYR A 72 -1.69 7.57 3.48
C TYR A 72 -2.22 6.42 2.60
N PRO A 73 -2.33 5.19 3.16
CA PRO A 73 -2.17 4.85 4.58
C PRO A 73 -0.73 4.59 5.07
N ALA A 74 0.26 4.51 4.18
CA ALA A 74 1.62 4.09 4.53
C ALA A 74 2.31 4.98 5.59
N ALA A 75 1.99 6.27 5.63
CA ALA A 75 2.57 7.23 6.57
C ALA A 75 1.85 7.30 7.94
N TYR A 76 0.83 6.47 8.19
CA TYR A 76 0.26 6.39 9.53
C TYR A 76 1.27 5.77 10.51
N ASP A 77 1.57 6.50 11.58
CA ASP A 77 2.34 5.96 12.71
C ASP A 77 1.49 4.96 13.51
N LEU A 78 1.50 3.71 13.07
CA LEU A 78 0.84 2.57 13.69
C LEU A 78 1.80 1.36 13.66
N PRO A 79 1.95 0.61 14.78
CA PRO A 79 2.91 -0.48 14.87
C PRO A 79 2.56 -1.69 13.99
N ASN A 80 1.35 -1.75 13.45
CA ASN A 80 0.91 -2.83 12.58
C ASN A 80 0.93 -2.47 11.10
N ILE A 81 1.52 -1.32 10.72
CA ILE A 81 1.78 -0.97 9.33
C ILE A 81 3.22 -1.33 8.99
N LEU A 82 3.41 -1.85 7.78
CA LEU A 82 4.72 -1.99 7.15
C LEU A 82 4.71 -1.21 5.84
N SER A 83 5.38 -0.06 5.82
CA SER A 83 5.52 0.83 4.67
C SER A 83 6.69 0.37 3.79
N VAL A 84 6.40 0.13 2.50
CA VAL A 84 7.34 -0.51 1.56
C VAL A 84 7.66 0.41 0.38
N ALA A 85 8.93 0.78 0.24
CA ALA A 85 9.48 1.45 -0.95
C ALA A 85 9.82 0.45 -2.07
N SER A 86 9.90 0.94 -3.30
CA SER A 86 10.30 0.17 -4.48
C SER A 86 11.80 0.29 -4.74
N ILE A 87 12.47 -0.84 -4.99
CA ILE A 87 13.82 -0.89 -5.56
C ILE A 87 13.82 -1.60 -6.91
N ASN A 88 14.86 -1.33 -7.70
CA ASN A 88 15.15 -2.01 -8.94
C ASN A 88 16.02 -3.26 -8.73
N ASN A 89 16.32 -3.96 -9.84
CA ASN A 89 17.11 -5.19 -9.83
C ASN A 89 18.58 -5.02 -9.42
N THR A 90 19.08 -3.78 -9.32
CA THR A 90 20.40 -3.44 -8.79
C THR A 90 20.39 -3.07 -7.31
N GLY A 91 19.22 -3.10 -6.67
CA GLY A 91 19.05 -2.72 -5.26
C GLY A 91 18.96 -1.21 -5.03
N ASN A 92 18.92 -0.41 -6.09
CA ASN A 92 18.73 1.03 -5.99
C ASN A 92 17.24 1.36 -5.87
N LEU A 93 16.91 2.44 -5.16
CA LEU A 93 15.55 2.97 -5.11
C LEU A 93 15.04 3.22 -6.54
N SER A 94 13.84 2.74 -6.85
CA SER A 94 13.19 3.00 -8.14
C SER A 94 12.95 4.49 -8.31
N GLY A 95 13.10 4.99 -9.54
CA GLY A 95 13.02 6.44 -9.82
C GLY A 95 11.69 7.10 -9.44
N PHE A 96 10.62 6.32 -9.35
CA PHE A 96 9.29 6.76 -8.92
C PHE A 96 9.02 6.55 -7.43
N SER A 97 9.84 5.76 -6.71
CA SER A 97 9.49 5.37 -5.34
C SER A 97 9.50 6.57 -4.41
N ASN A 98 8.45 6.70 -3.62
CA ASN A 98 8.54 7.51 -2.41
C ASN A 98 9.52 6.85 -1.41
N TYR A 99 10.09 7.68 -0.55
CA TYR A 99 11.05 7.29 0.48
C TYR A 99 10.83 8.12 1.75
N GLY A 100 11.39 7.69 2.88
CA GLY A 100 11.32 8.46 4.12
C GLY A 100 12.09 7.75 5.22
N ALA A 101 12.94 8.46 5.95
CA ALA A 101 13.78 7.85 6.98
C ALA A 101 12.95 7.44 8.22
N LYS A 102 11.76 8.04 8.39
CA LYS A 102 10.85 7.75 9.50
C LYS A 102 9.55 7.08 9.05
N SER A 103 9.10 7.37 7.83
CA SER A 103 7.80 6.94 7.30
C SER A 103 7.87 5.70 6.38
N VAL A 104 9.05 5.21 6.05
CA VAL A 104 9.25 3.99 5.26
C VAL A 104 10.12 3.00 6.05
N ASP A 105 9.63 1.76 6.17
CA ASP A 105 10.28 0.74 7.01
C ASP A 105 11.31 -0.07 6.22
N VAL A 106 10.93 -0.48 5.00
CA VAL A 106 11.73 -1.39 4.17
C VAL A 106 11.58 -1.05 2.69
N ALA A 107 12.48 -1.59 1.88
CA ALA A 107 12.38 -1.52 0.43
C ALA A 107 12.38 -2.93 -0.18
N ALA A 108 11.60 -3.13 -1.24
CA ALA A 108 11.44 -4.41 -1.92
C ALA A 108 11.39 -4.24 -3.45
N PRO A 109 11.73 -5.27 -4.25
CA PRO A 109 11.67 -5.17 -5.70
C PRO A 109 10.27 -4.77 -6.20
N GLY A 110 10.18 -3.61 -6.86
CA GLY A 110 8.92 -3.08 -7.40
C GLY A 110 9.01 -2.57 -8.84
N GLU A 111 10.23 -2.44 -9.38
CA GLU A 111 10.47 -2.07 -10.77
C GLU A 111 10.54 -3.30 -11.68
N SER A 112 9.83 -3.25 -12.81
CA SER A 112 9.84 -4.33 -13.82
C SER A 112 9.49 -5.72 -13.28
N ILE A 113 8.49 -5.80 -12.40
CA ILE A 113 8.04 -7.07 -11.79
C ILE A 113 7.00 -7.78 -12.68
N LEU A 114 7.40 -8.91 -13.25
CA LEU A 114 6.50 -9.78 -14.00
C LEU A 114 5.44 -10.42 -13.09
N SER A 115 4.16 -10.24 -13.42
CA SER A 115 3.04 -10.82 -12.67
C SER A 115 1.87 -11.23 -13.57
N THR A 116 0.82 -11.80 -12.97
CA THR A 116 -0.42 -12.25 -13.63
C THR A 116 -1.37 -11.10 -13.93
N THR A 117 -2.14 -11.20 -15.03
CA THR A 117 -3.17 -10.22 -15.42
C THR A 117 -4.50 -10.91 -15.73
N PRO A 118 -5.63 -10.20 -15.65
CA PRO A 118 -6.90 -10.72 -16.19
C PRO A 118 -6.70 -11.13 -17.66
N SER A 119 -7.25 -12.27 -18.07
CA SER A 119 -7.16 -12.87 -19.41
C SER A 119 -5.82 -13.51 -19.83
N GLY A 120 -4.89 -13.76 -18.90
CA GLY A 120 -3.71 -14.60 -19.17
C GLY A 120 -2.64 -13.96 -20.05
N ARG A 121 -2.78 -12.66 -20.39
CA ARG A 121 -1.77 -11.89 -21.10
C ARG A 121 -0.67 -11.48 -20.13
N ARG A 122 0.44 -12.20 -20.12
CA ARG A 122 1.66 -11.75 -19.42
C ARG A 122 2.08 -10.43 -20.05
N LEU A 123 2.13 -9.38 -19.25
CA LEU A 123 3.02 -8.21 -19.33
C LEU A 123 2.50 -7.20 -18.28
N PHE A 124 3.18 -7.10 -17.15
CA PHE A 124 3.20 -5.88 -16.35
C PHE A 124 4.66 -5.45 -16.23
N TYR A 125 4.93 -4.24 -16.70
CA TYR A 125 6.02 -3.44 -16.18
C TYR A 125 5.39 -2.69 -15.01
N GLY A 126 5.92 -2.87 -13.79
CA GLY A 126 5.63 -1.97 -12.67
C GLY A 126 5.91 -0.53 -13.12
N LEU A 127 5.14 0.41 -12.56
CA LEU A 127 5.01 1.83 -12.94
C LEU A 127 6.33 2.50 -13.38
#